data_AF-A0A1M5TWZ9-F1
#
_entry.id   AF-A0A1M5TWZ9-F1
#
_cell.length_a   1.000
_cell.length_b   1.000
_cell.length_c   1.000
_cell.angle_alpha   90.00
_cell.angle_beta   90.00
_cell.angle_gamma   90.00
#
_symmetry.space_group_name_H-M   'P 1'
#
loop_
_entity.id
_entity.type
_entity.pdbx_description
1 polymer ?
#
loop_
_entity_poly.entity_id
_entity_poly.type
_entity_poly.pdbx_seq_one_letter_code
_entity_poly.pdbx_strand_id
1 'polypeptide(L)'
;MFEYFVKKLSKDNRGFTLIELVVVIAILGILSAIAVPRLNKSRQTAAVTAHNTNVRTLESAANMYIADKGIPSDKSVVWTGATDEESKNYVQEWPIVPNGVNIDGETIKAEKPYSVTIGTDGKITVEPGRAKIDDTGKIVKQTQE
;
A
#
# COMPACT_ATOMS: atom_id res chain seq x y z
N MET A 1 -52.69 -15.41 -3.84
CA MET A 1 -52.20 -14.89 -5.15
C MET A 1 -50.73 -15.24 -5.40
N PHE A 2 -49.88 -15.30 -4.37
CA PHE A 2 -48.45 -15.68 -4.50
C PHE A 2 -48.19 -17.16 -4.82
N GLU A 3 -49.10 -18.08 -4.50
CA GLU A 3 -48.90 -19.52 -4.73
C GLU A 3 -48.91 -19.94 -6.20
N TYR A 4 -49.54 -19.15 -7.08
CA TYR A 4 -49.57 -19.47 -8.51
C TYR A 4 -48.20 -19.25 -9.18
N PHE A 5 -47.35 -18.41 -8.59
CA PHE A 5 -46.05 -18.06 -9.16
C PHE A 5 -45.01 -19.18 -8.97
N VAL A 6 -45.02 -19.86 -7.82
CA VAL A 6 -44.08 -20.95 -7.52
C VAL A 6 -44.39 -22.20 -8.35
N LYS A 7 -45.68 -22.45 -8.66
CA LYS A 7 -46.12 -23.63 -9.43
C LYS A 7 -45.66 -23.63 -10.90
N LYS A 8 -45.14 -22.51 -11.41
CA LYS A 8 -44.70 -22.37 -12.81
C LYS A 8 -43.19 -22.52 -13.03
N LEU A 9 -42.39 -22.71 -11.98
CA LEU A 9 -40.92 -22.90 -12.07
C LEU A 9 -40.49 -24.36 -12.25
N SER A 10 -41.40 -25.34 -12.16
CA SER A 10 -41.07 -26.77 -12.18
C SER A 10 -41.50 -27.43 -13.49
N LYS A 11 -40.90 -27.01 -14.62
CA LYS A 11 -41.08 -27.75 -15.89
C LYS A 11 -39.96 -27.56 -16.91
N ASP A 12 -38.71 -27.68 -16.46
CA ASP A 12 -37.56 -28.05 -17.32
C ASP A 12 -36.41 -28.54 -16.42
N ASN A 13 -36.51 -29.78 -15.94
CA ASN A 13 -35.47 -30.44 -15.14
C ASN A 13 -34.33 -30.97 -16.04
N ARG A 14 -33.68 -30.09 -16.80
CA ARG A 14 -32.37 -30.40 -17.40
C ARG A 14 -31.32 -30.22 -16.31
N GLY A 15 -30.92 -31.32 -15.67
CA GLY A 15 -29.86 -31.31 -14.67
C GLY A 15 -28.50 -30.96 -15.31
N PHE A 16 -27.68 -30.23 -14.55
CA PHE A 16 -26.29 -29.96 -14.90
C PHE A 16 -25.52 -31.29 -14.94
N THR A 17 -24.79 -31.56 -16.02
CA THR A 17 -24.00 -32.79 -16.12
C THR A 17 -22.72 -32.67 -15.30
N LEU A 18 -22.22 -33.79 -14.77
CA LEU A 18 -20.94 -33.79 -14.05
C LEU A 18 -19.78 -33.35 -14.97
N ILE A 19 -19.85 -33.68 -16.26
CA ILE A 19 -18.82 -33.31 -17.23
C ILE A 19 -18.77 -31.79 -17.47
N GLU A 20 -19.93 -31.11 -17.51
CA GLU A 20 -19.99 -29.65 -17.61
C GLU A 20 -19.32 -28.98 -16.40
N LEU A 21 -19.54 -29.51 -15.19
CA LEU A 21 -18.90 -28.97 -13.99
C LEU A 21 -17.38 -29.19 -14.00
N VAL A 22 -16.94 -30.38 -14.38
CA VAL A 22 -15.53 -30.77 -14.41
C VAL A 22 -14.74 -29.91 -15.40
N VAL A 23 -15.26 -29.66 -16.60
CA VAL A 23 -14.59 -28.81 -17.59
C VAL A 23 -14.48 -27.36 -17.11
N VAL A 24 -15.53 -26.83 -16.45
CA VAL A 24 -15.52 -25.46 -15.93
C VAL A 24 -14.47 -25.28 -14.84
N ILE A 25 -14.42 -26.16 -13.83
CA ILE A 25 -13.41 -26.05 -12.77
C ILE A 25 -11.99 -26.29 -13.30
N ALA A 26 -11.82 -27.12 -14.33
CA ALA A 26 -10.53 -27.32 -14.98
C ALA A 26 -10.02 -26.02 -15.63
N ILE A 27 -10.86 -25.33 -16.41
CA ILE A 27 -10.50 -24.05 -17.03
C ILE A 27 -10.26 -22.96 -15.97
N LEU A 28 -11.13 -22.88 -14.95
CA LEU A 28 -10.95 -21.95 -13.83
C LEU A 28 -9.64 -22.21 -13.06
N GLY A 29 -9.24 -23.48 -12.90
CA GLY A 29 -7.97 -23.85 -12.30
C GLY A 29 -6.77 -23.32 -13.08
N ILE A 30 -6.76 -23.49 -14.40
CA ILE A 30 -5.69 -23.01 -15.29
C ILE A 30 -5.58 -21.47 -15.23
N LEU A 31 -6.71 -20.77 -15.33
CA LEU A 31 -6.75 -19.32 -15.26
C LEU A 31 -6.28 -18.81 -13.88
N SER A 32 -6.75 -19.44 -12.80
CA SER A 32 -6.40 -19.05 -11.43
C SER A 32 -4.92 -19.22 -11.13
N ALA A 33 -4.29 -20.29 -11.66
CA ALA A 33 -2.85 -20.54 -11.48
C ALA A 33 -1.96 -19.40 -12.00
N ILE A 34 -2.37 -18.71 -13.07
CA ILE A 34 -1.64 -17.56 -13.63
C ILE A 34 -2.11 -16.24 -13.01
N ALA A 35 -3.42 -16.10 -12.76
CA ALA A 35 -4.01 -14.86 -12.30
C ALA A 35 -3.59 -14.48 -10.86
N VAL A 36 -3.60 -15.44 -9.93
CA VAL A 36 -3.28 -15.19 -8.51
C VAL A 36 -1.86 -14.64 -8.30
N PRO A 37 -0.77 -15.26 -8.81
CA PRO A 37 0.57 -14.73 -8.61
C PRO A 37 0.77 -13.37 -9.29
N ARG A 38 0.17 -13.16 -10.47
CA ARG A 38 0.24 -11.87 -11.18
C ARG A 38 -0.46 -10.76 -10.39
N LEU A 39 -1.64 -11.06 -9.84
CA LEU A 39 -2.39 -10.11 -9.02
C LEU A 39 -1.62 -9.76 -7.74
N ASN A 40 -1.02 -10.75 -7.07
CA ASN A 40 -0.23 -10.51 -5.87
C ASN A 40 0.97 -9.59 -6.15
N LYS A 41 1.72 -9.84 -7.24
CA LYS A 41 2.81 -8.95 -7.67
C LYS A 41 2.33 -7.54 -7.97
N SER A 42 1.21 -7.40 -8.70
CA SER A 42 0.65 -6.09 -9.03
C SER A 42 0.22 -5.30 -7.78
N ARG A 43 -0.40 -5.96 -6.80
CA ARG A 43 -0.74 -5.35 -5.51
C ARG A 43 0.50 -4.89 -4.74
N GLN A 44 1.54 -5.72 -4.72
CA GLN A 44 2.81 -5.41 -4.07
C GLN A 44 3.48 -4.18 -4.71
N THR A 45 3.55 -4.12 -6.04
CA THR A 45 4.08 -2.96 -6.76
C THR A 45 3.28 -1.70 -6.46
N ALA A 46 1.94 -1.77 -6.49
CA ALA A 46 1.09 -0.63 -6.17
C ALA A 46 1.32 -0.12 -4.73
N ALA A 47 1.47 -1.03 -3.77
CA ALA A 47 1.76 -0.69 -2.37
C ALA A 47 3.11 0.03 -2.22
N VAL A 48 4.16 -0.47 -2.89
CA VAL A 48 5.49 0.18 -2.89
C VAL A 48 5.46 1.55 -3.56
N THR A 49 4.75 1.69 -4.69
CA THR A 49 4.59 2.98 -5.38
C THR A 49 3.86 4.00 -4.50
N ALA A 50 2.77 3.59 -3.85
CA ALA A 50 2.03 4.45 -2.93
C ALA A 50 2.91 4.86 -1.73
N HIS A 51 3.66 3.92 -1.14
CA HIS A 51 4.60 4.19 -0.05
C HIS A 51 5.67 5.21 -0.44
N ASN A 52 6.33 5.02 -1.58
CA ASN A 52 7.36 5.94 -2.06
C ASN A 52 6.79 7.33 -2.40
N THR A 53 5.54 7.40 -2.85
CA THR A 53 4.83 8.67 -3.08
C THR A 53 4.61 9.38 -1.75
N ASN A 54 4.14 8.67 -0.72
CA ASN A 54 3.98 9.23 0.63
C ASN A 54 5.29 9.77 1.19
N VAL A 55 6.39 9.00 1.08
CA VAL A 55 7.73 9.44 1.50
C VAL A 55 8.14 10.73 0.78
N ARG A 56 7.95 10.81 -0.54
CA ARG A 56 8.26 12.02 -1.32
C ARG A 56 7.40 13.22 -0.91
N THR A 57 6.12 13.02 -0.62
CA THR A 57 5.23 14.08 -0.14
C THR A 57 5.73 14.62 1.21
N LEU A 58 6.15 13.75 2.12
CA LEU A 58 6.70 14.14 3.41
C LEU A 58 8.05 14.86 3.29
N GLU A 59 8.94 14.38 2.43
CA GLU A 59 10.20 15.09 2.11
C GLU A 59 9.93 16.48 1.55
N SER A 60 8.93 16.63 0.67
CA SER A 60 8.53 17.92 0.12
C SER A 60 7.99 18.86 1.21
N ALA A 61 7.20 18.34 2.15
CA ALA A 61 6.69 19.10 3.28
C ALA A 61 7.82 19.58 4.21
N ALA A 62 8.78 18.72 4.50
CA ALA A 62 9.97 19.08 5.28
C ALA A 62 10.84 20.13 4.58
N ASN A 63 11.00 20.04 3.25
CA ASN A 63 11.69 21.07 2.48
C ASN A 63 10.96 22.42 2.56
N MET A 64 9.63 22.41 2.52
CA MET A 64 8.82 23.63 2.67
C MET A 64 8.97 24.25 4.08
N TYR A 65 9.08 23.42 5.12
CA TYR A 65 9.41 23.88 6.47
C TYR A 65 10.78 24.53 6.53
N ILE A 66 11.81 23.92 5.95
CA ILE A 66 13.16 24.51 5.90
C ILE A 66 13.14 25.84 5.13
N ALA A 67 12.33 25.95 4.07
CA ALA A 67 12.20 27.19 3.32
C ALA A 67 11.55 28.32 4.14
N ASP A 68 10.60 28.01 5.04
CA ASP A 68 9.93 29.00 5.90
C ASP A 68 10.73 29.34 7.17
N LYS A 69 11.27 28.32 7.85
CA LYS A 69 11.92 28.45 9.18
C LYS A 69 13.44 28.41 9.14
N GLY A 70 14.03 28.06 8.01
CA GLY A 70 15.46 27.75 7.90
C GLY A 70 15.80 26.36 8.44
N ILE A 71 17.08 26.02 8.36
CA ILE A 71 17.61 24.77 8.92
C ILE A 71 17.64 24.90 10.46
N PRO A 72 17.15 23.91 11.22
CA PRO A 72 17.22 23.93 12.67
C PRO A 72 18.69 24.02 13.14
N SER A 73 19.02 24.96 14.03
CA SER A 73 20.41 25.16 14.47
C SER A 73 20.78 24.47 15.78
N ASP A 74 19.82 24.17 16.64
CA ASP A 74 20.05 23.62 18.00
C ASP A 74 19.70 22.14 18.10
N LYS A 75 18.47 21.77 17.69
CA LYS A 75 17.98 20.39 17.74
C LYS A 75 17.27 20.03 16.45
N SER A 76 17.37 18.75 16.08
CA SER A 76 16.60 18.20 14.97
C SER A 76 15.11 18.32 15.25
N VAL A 77 14.33 18.73 14.25
CA VAL A 77 12.87 18.71 14.31
C VAL A 77 12.39 17.33 13.89
N VAL A 78 11.54 16.71 14.69
CA VAL A 78 10.97 15.40 14.41
C VAL A 78 9.46 15.53 14.34
N TRP A 79 8.87 15.11 13.23
CA TRP A 79 7.43 14.98 13.06
C TRP A 79 7.06 13.52 13.09
N THR A 80 6.15 13.14 13.98
CA THR A 80 5.62 11.78 14.06
C THR A 80 4.11 11.83 14.00
N GLY A 81 3.53 11.40 12.88
CA GLY A 81 2.08 11.46 12.73
C GLY A 81 1.52 12.88 12.54
N ALA A 82 0.19 12.98 12.57
CA ALA A 82 -0.54 14.25 12.51
C ALA A 82 -0.62 14.97 13.87
N THR A 83 0.11 14.51 14.89
CA THR A 83 -0.03 15.03 16.27
C THR A 83 0.71 16.34 16.48
N ASP A 84 1.77 16.59 15.70
CA ASP A 84 2.56 17.82 15.79
C ASP A 84 1.81 18.98 15.12
N GLU A 85 1.55 20.06 15.85
CA GLU A 85 0.84 21.22 15.29
C GLU A 85 1.60 21.89 14.14
N GLU A 86 2.93 21.82 14.16
CA GLU A 86 3.76 22.34 13.08
C GLU A 86 3.60 21.56 11.78
N SER A 87 3.50 20.23 11.85
CA SER A 87 3.41 19.39 10.66
C SER A 87 2.09 19.60 9.91
N LYS A 88 1.02 19.96 10.62
CA LYS A 88 -0.30 20.29 10.04
C LYS A 88 -0.28 21.50 9.10
N ASN A 89 0.72 22.37 9.22
CA ASN A 89 0.86 23.53 8.33
C ASN A 89 1.46 23.14 6.97
N TYR A 90 2.16 22.01 6.89
CA TYR A 90 2.88 21.58 5.68
C TYR A 90 2.28 20.34 5.02
N VAL A 91 1.42 19.59 5.75
CA VAL A 91 0.75 18.39 5.25
C VAL A 91 -0.74 18.46 5.60
N GLN A 92 -1.61 18.25 4.61
CA GLN A 92 -3.07 18.26 4.80
C GLN A 92 -3.57 17.06 5.61
N GLU A 93 -3.03 15.87 5.31
CA GLU A 93 -3.33 14.64 6.03
C GLU A 93 -2.07 13.81 6.15
N TRP A 94 -1.77 13.33 7.36
CA TRP A 94 -0.57 12.52 7.56
C TRP A 94 -0.75 11.15 6.90
N PRO A 95 0.12 10.78 5.96
CA PRO A 95 -0.04 9.54 5.22
C PRO A 95 0.17 8.32 6.14
N ILE A 96 -0.47 7.22 5.76
CA ILE A 96 -0.35 5.93 6.43
C ILE A 96 0.42 4.99 5.51
N VAL A 97 1.25 4.12 6.09
CA VAL A 97 1.97 3.12 5.31
C VAL A 97 0.96 2.15 4.67
N PRO A 98 0.97 1.98 3.34
CA PRO A 98 0.06 1.06 2.66
C PRO A 98 0.24 -0.38 3.12
N ASN A 99 -0.86 -1.12 3.19
CA ASN A 99 -0.83 -2.55 3.45
C ASN A 99 -0.03 -3.30 2.36
N GLY A 100 0.77 -4.28 2.79
CA GLY A 100 1.56 -5.12 1.87
C GLY A 100 2.98 -4.63 1.61
N VAL A 101 3.43 -3.58 2.30
CA VAL A 101 4.83 -3.14 2.30
C VAL A 101 5.58 -3.81 3.45
N ASN A 102 6.35 -4.87 3.15
CA ASN A 102 7.22 -5.57 4.10
C ASN A 102 8.68 -5.31 3.73
N ILE A 103 9.27 -4.24 4.26
CA ILE A 103 10.65 -3.85 3.94
C ILE A 103 11.62 -4.78 4.68
N ASP A 104 12.55 -5.40 3.97
CA ASP A 104 13.59 -6.30 4.53
C ASP A 104 13.01 -7.47 5.36
N GLY A 105 11.79 -7.91 5.04
CA GLY A 105 11.09 -8.96 5.79
C GLY A 105 10.47 -8.49 7.11
N GLU A 106 10.61 -7.21 7.46
CA GLU A 106 9.92 -6.61 8.58
C GLU A 106 8.56 -6.10 8.12
N THR A 107 7.50 -6.59 8.75
CA THR A 107 6.16 -6.04 8.52
C THR A 107 6.11 -4.66 9.13
N ILE A 108 6.11 -3.65 8.26
CA ILE A 108 5.76 -2.30 8.68
C ILE A 108 4.27 -2.34 8.95
N LYS A 109 3.91 -2.45 10.23
CA LYS A 109 2.50 -2.41 10.63
C LYS A 109 1.92 -1.12 10.06
N ALA A 110 0.79 -1.22 9.36
CA ALA A 110 0.04 -0.08 8.83
C ALA A 110 -0.29 0.97 9.91
N GLU A 111 -0.19 0.60 11.19
CA GLU A 111 -0.43 1.46 12.34
C GLU A 111 0.79 2.28 12.78
N LYS A 112 2.01 2.02 12.27
CA LYS A 112 3.19 2.84 12.58
C LYS A 112 3.20 4.07 11.64
N PRO A 113 3.01 5.29 12.15
CA PRO A 113 3.06 6.48 11.32
C PRO A 113 4.48 6.70 10.80
N TYR A 114 4.60 7.35 9.63
CA TYR A 114 5.88 7.88 9.20
C TYR A 114 6.45 8.83 10.27
N SER A 115 7.77 8.85 10.37
CA SER A 115 8.57 9.80 11.13
C SER A 115 9.41 10.60 10.15
N VAL A 116 9.35 11.92 10.23
CA VAL A 116 10.19 12.82 9.44
C VAL A 116 11.14 13.52 10.38
N THR A 117 12.44 13.41 10.14
CA THR A 117 13.49 14.07 10.91
C THR A 117 14.19 15.08 10.02
N ILE A 118 14.20 16.33 10.46
CA ILE A 118 14.94 17.43 9.85
C ILE A 118 16.16 17.67 10.74
N GLY A 119 17.32 17.23 10.26
CA GLY A 119 18.60 17.37 10.96
C GLY A 119 19.11 18.81 10.99
N THR A 120 20.02 19.08 11.92
CA THR A 120 20.70 20.39 12.02
C THR A 120 21.70 20.64 10.89
N ASP A 121 22.01 19.59 10.13
CA ASP A 121 22.78 19.60 8.89
C ASP A 121 21.91 19.91 7.65
N GLY A 122 20.60 20.12 7.83
CA GLY A 122 19.64 20.30 6.75
C GLY A 122 19.22 18.99 6.07
N LYS A 123 19.69 17.84 6.58
CA LYS A 123 19.32 16.54 6.02
C LYS A 123 17.93 16.15 6.48
N ILE A 124 17.07 15.86 5.51
CA ILE A 124 15.73 15.33 5.74
C ILE A 124 15.80 13.80 5.67
N THR A 125 15.29 13.13 6.69
CA THR A 125 15.18 11.66 6.73
C THR A 125 13.74 11.29 7.03
N VAL A 126 13.14 10.44 6.20
CA VAL A 126 11.79 9.90 6.42
C VAL A 126 11.91 8.41 6.70
N GLU A 127 11.37 7.98 7.83
CA GLU A 127 11.30 6.57 8.22
C GLU A 127 9.84 6.13 8.38
N PRO A 128 9.40 5.01 7.80
CA PRO A 128 10.18 4.12 6.95
C PRO A 128 10.56 4.74 5.60
N GLY A 129 11.83 4.60 5.24
CA GLY A 129 12.40 5.15 4.00
C GLY A 129 11.87 4.50 2.72
N ARG A 130 12.28 5.04 1.57
CA ARG A 130 11.88 4.53 0.25
C ARG A 130 12.22 3.06 0.08
N ALA A 131 11.40 2.35 -0.67
CA ALA A 131 11.52 0.91 -0.90
C ALA A 131 11.54 0.57 -2.40
N LYS A 132 12.17 -0.54 -2.76
CA LYS A 132 12.12 -1.10 -4.12
C LYS A 132 11.85 -2.60 -4.07
N ILE A 133 11.36 -3.15 -5.17
CA ILE A 133 11.23 -4.60 -5.34
C ILE A 133 12.50 -5.08 -6.03
N ASP A 134 13.19 -6.05 -5.42
CA ASP A 134 14.39 -6.68 -5.99
C ASP A 134 14.04 -7.75 -7.04
N ASP A 135 15.07 -8.31 -7.68
CA ASP A 135 14.92 -9.34 -8.71
C ASP A 135 14.29 -10.65 -8.18
N THR A 136 14.29 -10.83 -6.85
CA THR A 136 13.67 -11.98 -6.17
C THR A 136 12.20 -11.75 -5.84
N GLY A 137 11.69 -10.53 -6.06
CA GLY A 137 10.33 -10.12 -5.71
C GLY A 137 10.16 -9.71 -4.25
N LYS A 138 11.25 -9.53 -3.50
CA LYS A 138 11.23 -9.02 -2.13
C LYS A 138 11.27 -7.50 -2.14
N ILE A 139 10.59 -6.89 -1.16
CA ILE A 139 10.67 -5.45 -0.93
C ILE A 139 11.88 -5.18 -0.04
N VAL A 140 12.79 -4.37 -0.53
CA VAL A 140 14.03 -4.00 0.17
C VAL A 140 14.14 -2.49 0.28
N LYS A 141 14.89 -2.01 1.28
CA LYS A 141 15.22 -0.58 1.37
C LYS A 141 15.89 -0.11 0.09
N GLN A 142 15.46 1.05 -0.39
CA GLN A 142 16.15 1.73 -1.47
C GLN A 142 17.27 2.58 -0.85
N THR A 143 18.48 2.03 -0.79
CA THR A 143 19.68 2.81 -0.49
C THR A 143 19.81 3.92 -1.53
N GLN A 144 19.86 5.17 -1.09
CA GLN A 144 20.26 6.29 -1.95
C GLN A 144 21.78 6.17 -2.15
N GLU A 145 22.22 5.98 -3.39
CA GLU A 145 23.62 6.22 -3.79
C GLU A 145 23.94 7.72 -3.75
#